data_AF-A0A2S9GIZ4-F1
#
_entry.id   AF-A0A2S9GIZ4-F1
#
_cell.length_a   1.000
_cell.length_b   1.000
_cell.length_c   1.000
_cell.angle_alpha   90.00
_cell.angle_beta   90.00
_cell.angle_gamma   90.00
#
_symmetry.space_group_name_H-M   'P 1'
#
loop_
_entity.id
_entity.type
_entity.pdbx_description
1 polymer ?
#
loop_
_entity_poly.entity_id
_entity_poly.type
_entity_poly.pdbx_seq_one_letter_code
_entity_poly.pdbx_strand_id
1 'polypeptide(L)'
;ATPVRIVRSALKQVEDGDLDCNLVVFDGTELGELQRGFNSMANGLRERERVRDLFGRHVGREVAALAEKARPELGGEERHAAVI
;
A
#
# COMPACT_ATOMS: atom_id res chain seq x y z
N ALA A 1 25.77 -11.28 -10.02
CA ALA A 1 24.84 -10.56 -10.93
C ALA A 1 25.05 -9.06 -10.75
N THR A 2 24.97 -8.25 -11.81
CA THR A 2 25.13 -6.79 -11.70
C THR A 2 23.93 -6.20 -10.94
N PRO A 3 24.12 -5.37 -9.89
CA PRO A 3 23.03 -4.93 -9.01
C PRO A 3 21.83 -4.29 -9.73
N VAL A 4 22.06 -3.58 -10.84
CA VAL A 4 21.00 -3.02 -11.69
C VAL A 4 20.03 -4.09 -12.23
N ARG A 5 20.54 -5.26 -12.63
CA ARG A 5 19.68 -6.36 -13.11
C ARG A 5 18.80 -6.93 -12.01
N ILE A 6 19.28 -6.91 -10.76
CA ILE A 6 18.53 -7.39 -9.60
C ILE A 6 17.36 -6.43 -9.34
N VAL A 7 17.63 -5.12 -9.29
CA VAL A 7 16.57 -4.11 -9.09
C VAL A 7 15.52 -4.18 -10.21
N ARG A 8 15.95 -4.31 -11.48
CA ARG A 8 15.03 -4.43 -12.61
C ARG A 8 14.14 -5.68 -12.53
N SER A 9 14.68 -6.79 -12.05
CA SER A 9 13.91 -8.03 -11.91
C SER A 9 12.90 -7.92 -10.76
N ALA A 10 13.27 -7.26 -9.67
CA ALA A 10 12.37 -7.02 -8.53
C ALA A 10 11.27 -6.01 -8.88
N LEU A 11 11.57 -4.97 -9.67
CA LEU A 11 10.55 -4.06 -10.20
C LEU A 11 9.47 -4.82 -10.98
N LYS A 12 9.89 -5.75 -11.84
CA LYS A 12 8.94 -6.58 -12.58
C LYS A 12 8.04 -7.42 -11.66
N GLN A 13 8.57 -7.95 -10.56
CA GLN A 13 7.77 -8.70 -9.58
C GLN A 13 6.72 -7.81 -8.92
N VAL A 14 7.11 -6.59 -8.50
CA VAL A 14 6.19 -5.60 -7.94
C VAL A 14 5.10 -5.20 -8.94
N GLU A 15 5.46 -4.99 -10.22
CA GLU A 15 4.51 -4.72 -11.30
C GLU A 15 3.50 -5.86 -11.49
N ASP A 16 3.96 -7.10 -11.37
CA ASP A 16 3.13 -8.31 -11.46
C ASP A 16 2.32 -8.57 -10.16
N GLY A 17 2.44 -7.69 -9.15
CA GLY A 17 1.67 -7.71 -7.90
C GLY A 17 2.36 -8.42 -6.72
N ASP A 18 3.56 -8.95 -6.91
CA ASP A 18 4.36 -9.53 -5.83
C ASP A 18 5.08 -8.42 -5.06
N LEU A 19 4.46 -8.02 -3.93
CA LEU A 19 4.99 -6.99 -3.04
C LEU A 19 5.95 -7.57 -1.99
N ASP A 20 6.16 -8.89 -1.97
CA ASP A 20 7.01 -9.57 -0.99
C ASP A 20 8.50 -9.56 -1.32
N CYS A 21 8.87 -8.94 -2.44
CA CYS A 21 10.26 -8.77 -2.84
C CYS A 21 11.06 -7.92 -1.83
N ASN A 22 12.27 -8.39 -1.51
CA ASN A 22 13.24 -7.64 -0.72
C ASN A 22 14.64 -7.83 -1.31
N LEU A 23 15.35 -6.73 -1.56
CA LEU A 23 16.69 -6.75 -2.11
C LEU A 23 17.73 -6.74 -1.00
N VAL A 24 18.73 -7.62 -1.12
CA VAL A 24 19.93 -7.55 -0.30
C VAL A 24 20.75 -6.33 -0.74
N VAL A 25 21.02 -5.44 0.21
CA VAL A 25 21.78 -4.20 0.00
C VAL A 25 23.25 -4.49 0.26
N PHE A 26 24.10 -4.32 -0.75
CA PHE A 26 25.49 -4.78 -0.67
C PHE A 26 26.51 -3.71 -0.25
N ASP A 27 26.15 -2.41 -0.24
CA ASP A 27 27.07 -1.34 0.16
C ASP A 27 26.38 0.04 0.38
N GLY A 28 27.20 1.05 0.69
CA GLY A 28 26.82 2.46 0.81
C GLY A 28 26.96 3.27 -0.48
N THR A 29 27.03 2.62 -1.65
CA THR A 29 27.09 3.32 -2.94
C THR A 29 25.71 3.80 -3.37
N GLU A 30 25.65 4.60 -4.46
CA GLU A 30 24.39 5.01 -5.09
C GLU A 30 23.50 3.81 -5.48
N LEU A 31 24.10 2.68 -5.85
CA LEU A 31 23.38 1.43 -6.11
C LEU A 31 22.78 0.86 -4.82
N GLY A 32 23.50 0.93 -3.71
CA GLY A 32 22.98 0.57 -2.39
C GLY A 32 21.83 1.49 -1.95
N GLU A 33 21.92 2.79 -2.23
CA GLU A 33 20.82 3.75 -1.98
C GLU A 33 19.59 3.42 -2.81
N LEU A 34 19.76 3.11 -4.10
CA LEU A 34 18.67 2.70 -4.97
C LEU A 34 17.98 1.43 -4.44
N GLN A 35 18.75 0.43 -3.98
CA GLN A 35 18.21 -0.79 -3.39
C GLN A 35 17.43 -0.51 -2.09
N ARG A 36 17.93 0.37 -1.21
CA ARG A 36 17.21 0.80 0.01
C ARG A 36 15.91 1.53 -0.33
N GLY A 37 15.96 2.42 -1.32
CA GLY A 37 14.80 3.15 -1.83
C GLY A 37 13.75 2.19 -2.37
N PHE A 38 14.17 1.21 -3.18
CA PHE A 38 13.29 0.16 -3.68
C PHE A 38 12.59 -0.61 -2.56
N ASN A 39 13.34 -1.11 -1.56
CA ASN A 39 12.76 -1.85 -0.44
C ASN A 39 11.74 -1.01 0.35
N SER A 40 12.03 0.28 0.53
CA SER A 40 11.11 1.22 1.20
C SER A 40 9.80 1.38 0.41
N MET A 41 9.87 1.50 -0.92
CA MET A 41 8.68 1.59 -1.78
C MET A 41 7.86 0.30 -1.78
N ALA A 42 8.51 -0.85 -1.95
CA ALA A 42 7.85 -2.16 -1.91
C ALA A 42 7.13 -2.37 -0.57
N ASN A 43 7.76 -1.98 0.54
CA ASN A 43 7.14 -2.04 1.86
C ASN A 43 5.92 -1.12 1.98
N GLY A 44 6.01 0.11 1.47
CA GLY A 44 4.87 1.05 1.47
C GLY A 44 3.68 0.54 0.64
N LEU A 45 3.95 -0.13 -0.50
CA LEU A 45 2.90 -0.76 -1.30
C LEU A 45 2.24 -1.92 -0.54
N ARG A 46 3.03 -2.80 0.07
CA ARG A 46 2.53 -3.93 0.85
C ARG A 46 1.63 -3.46 2.00
N GLU A 47 2.03 -2.43 2.72
CA GLU A 47 1.23 -1.89 3.83
C GLU A 47 -0.10 -1.33 3.34
N ARG A 48 -0.09 -0.58 2.22
CA ARG A 48 -1.34 -0.08 1.60
C ARG A 48 -2.25 -1.22 1.14
N GLU A 49 -1.67 -2.28 0.61
CA GLU A 49 -2.41 -3.47 0.19
C GLU A 49 -3.07 -4.17 1.38
N ARG A 50 -2.31 -4.37 2.46
CA ARG A 50 -2.80 -4.94 3.73
C ARG A 50 -3.92 -4.10 4.34
N VAL A 51 -3.76 -2.78 4.36
CA VAL A 51 -4.80 -1.85 4.83
C VAL A 51 -6.05 -1.97 3.96
N ARG A 52 -5.89 -1.95 2.63
CA ARG A 52 -7.01 -2.13 1.69
C ARG A 52 -7.74 -3.44 1.91
N ASP A 53 -7.02 -4.53 2.09
CA ASP A 53 -7.59 -5.86 2.34
C ASP A 53 -8.28 -5.94 3.72
N LEU A 54 -7.70 -5.33 4.75
CA LEU A 54 -8.33 -5.24 6.07
C LEU A 54 -9.68 -4.51 6.01
N PHE A 55 -9.73 -3.38 5.30
CA PHE A 55 -10.96 -2.64 5.04
C PHE A 55 -11.92 -3.46 4.16
N GLY A 56 -11.46 -4.16 3.13
CA GLY A 56 -12.30 -5.06 2.34
C GLY A 56 -12.98 -6.14 3.19
N ARG A 57 -12.26 -6.70 4.17
CA ARG A 57 -12.77 -7.74 5.07
C ARG A 57 -13.70 -7.21 6.17
N HIS A 58 -13.42 -6.04 6.74
CA HIS A 58 -14.20 -5.49 7.86
C HIS A 58 -15.32 -4.57 7.42
N VAL A 59 -15.04 -3.72 6.43
CA VAL A 59 -15.95 -2.68 5.96
C VAL A 59 -16.77 -3.18 4.77
N GLY A 60 -16.28 -4.13 3.96
CA GLY A 60 -16.99 -4.62 2.78
C GLY A 60 -18.40 -5.18 3.06
N ARG A 61 -18.61 -5.89 4.18
CA ARG A 61 -19.94 -6.44 4.52
C ARG A 61 -20.87 -5.41 5.15
N GLU A 62 -20.34 -4.54 6.01
CA GLU A 62 -21.13 -3.50 6.68
C GLU A 62 -21.45 -2.32 5.74
N VAL A 63 -20.50 -1.87 4.92
CA VAL A 63 -20.71 -0.81 3.92
C VAL A 63 -21.54 -1.28 2.75
N ALA A 64 -21.43 -2.53 2.28
CA ALA A 64 -22.37 -3.05 1.28
C ALA A 64 -23.81 -3.09 1.85
N ALA A 65 -23.99 -3.58 3.07
CA ALA A 65 -25.30 -3.60 3.73
C ALA A 65 -25.86 -2.18 4.00
N LEU A 66 -24.99 -1.21 4.32
CA LEU A 66 -25.37 0.20 4.47
C LEU A 66 -25.68 0.86 3.12
N ALA A 67 -24.93 0.56 2.05
CA ALA A 67 -25.16 1.09 0.71
C ALA A 67 -26.42 0.50 0.03
N GLU A 68 -26.81 -0.73 0.37
CA GLU A 68 -28.09 -1.31 -0.08
C GLU A 68 -29.29 -0.71 0.68
N LYS A 69 -29.12 -0.38 1.96
CA LYS A 69 -30.18 0.24 2.78
C LYS A 69 -30.31 1.74 2.56
N ALA A 70 -29.21 2.43 2.26
CA ALA A 70 -29.20 3.85 2.01
C ALA A 70 -29.19 4.09 0.49
N ARG A 71 -30.25 4.70 -0.06
CA ARG A 71 -30.08 5.49 -1.28
C ARG A 71 -29.01 6.53 -0.95
N PRO A 72 -27.84 6.56 -1.63
CA PRO A 72 -26.76 7.43 -1.22
C PRO A 72 -27.17 8.88 -1.49
N GLU A 73 -27.63 9.58 -0.45
CA GLU A 73 -27.63 11.04 -0.44
C GLU A 73 -26.21 11.47 -0.07
N LEU A 74 -25.56 12.19 -0.98
CA LEU A 74 -24.30 12.87 -0.72
C LEU A 74 -24.57 14.00 0.29
N GLY A 75 -24.60 13.65 1.58
CA GLY A 75 -24.95 14.54 2.67
C GLY A 75 -23.85 14.58 3.72
N GLY A 76 -22.85 15.45 3.54
CA GLY A 76 -22.10 15.94 4.69
C GLY A 76 -23.02 16.79 5.55
N GLU A 77 -22.90 16.69 6.87
CA GLU A 77 -23.63 17.56 7.82
C GLU A 77 -22.64 18.28 8.75
N GLU A 78 -22.88 19.58 8.98
CA GLU A 78 -22.16 20.34 10.00
C GLU A 78 -22.62 19.91 11.39
N ARG A 79 -21.65 19.62 12.28
CA ARG A 79 -21.91 19.39 13.71
C ARG A 79 -21.00 20.26 14.57
N HIS A 80 -21.58 20.90 15.56
CA HIS A 80 -20.82 21.62 16.59
C HIS A 80 -20.27 20.63 17.62
N ALA A 81 -18.95 20.61 17.78
CA ALA A 81 -18.26 19.87 18.83
C ALA A 81 -17.47 20.83 19.73
N ALA A 82 -17.45 20.55 21.02
CA ALA A 82 -16.57 21.21 21.99
C ALA A 82 -15.70 20.16 22.68
N VAL A 83 -14.45 20.52 22.95
CA VAL A 83 -13.46 19.68 23.64
C VAL A 83 -13.22 20.28 25.03
N ILE A 84 -13.19 19.42 26.06
CA ILE A 84 -12.91 19.79 27.46
C ILE A 84 -11.39 19.79 27.68
#